data_AF-A0A937WLT8-F1
#
_entry.id   AF-A0A937WLT8-F1
#
_cell.length_a   1.000
_cell.length_b   1.000
_cell.length_c   1.000
_cell.angle_alpha   90.00
_cell.angle_beta   90.00
_cell.angle_gamma   90.00
#
_symmetry.space_group_name_H-M   'P 1'
#
loop_
_entity.id
_entity.type
_entity.pdbx_description
1 polymer ?
#
loop_
_entity_poly.entity_id
_entity_poly.type
_entity_poly.pdbx_seq_one_letter_code
_entity_poly.pdbx_strand_id
1 'polypeptide(L)'
;MLEGQVNLKCPGSKSIREPVPEIFTCPNCGAEVEIWTHEHMRRCSSCGKTVIRELNTAWCIQWCPYAKECIGIEKYDELLKAGVISEKRKEEIQIPQKLKEFMRECNIPIPGDEV
;
A
#
# COMPACT_ATOMS: atom_id res chain seq x y z
N MET A 1 5.04 -31.08 3.80
CA MET A 1 4.07 -29.97 3.63
C MET A 1 4.61 -28.83 4.48
N LEU A 2 5.29 -27.86 3.88
CA LEU A 2 5.96 -26.80 4.66
C LEU A 2 4.91 -25.75 5.06
N GLU A 3 4.61 -25.74 6.35
CA GLU A 3 3.72 -24.81 7.02
C GLU A 3 4.37 -23.43 7.13
N GLY A 4 3.58 -22.39 6.81
CA GLY A 4 3.68 -21.07 7.46
C GLY A 4 4.97 -20.27 7.31
N GLN A 5 5.31 -19.85 6.08
CA GLN A 5 6.32 -18.80 5.90
C GLN A 5 5.72 -17.42 6.25
N VAL A 6 6.05 -16.88 7.42
CA VAL A 6 5.65 -15.52 7.81
C VAL A 6 6.47 -14.54 6.98
N ASN A 7 5.83 -13.92 5.98
CA ASN A 7 6.51 -12.94 5.13
C ASN A 7 6.64 -11.61 5.88
N LEU A 8 7.79 -11.37 6.51
CA LEU A 8 8.12 -10.13 7.25
C LEU A 8 8.28 -8.89 6.36
N LYS A 9 8.03 -8.98 5.04
CA LYS A 9 8.16 -7.85 4.11
C LYS A 9 6.88 -6.99 4.13
N CYS A 10 7.06 -5.67 4.09
CA CYS A 10 5.95 -4.73 3.88
C CYS A 10 5.12 -5.11 2.64
N PRO A 11 3.81 -5.44 2.78
CA PRO A 11 2.99 -5.86 1.65
C PRO A 11 2.80 -4.75 0.62
N GLY A 12 2.72 -3.49 1.07
CA GLY A 12 2.61 -2.32 0.20
C GLY A 12 3.84 -2.05 -0.66
N SER A 13 4.99 -2.65 -0.33
CA SER A 13 6.24 -2.48 -1.09
C SER A 13 6.44 -3.49 -2.21
N LYS A 14 5.50 -4.42 -2.43
CA LYS A 14 5.66 -5.49 -3.41
C LYS A 14 5.92 -4.96 -4.83
N SER A 15 5.12 -3.99 -5.28
CA SER A 15 5.27 -3.40 -6.62
C SER A 15 6.60 -2.66 -6.83
N ILE A 16 7.21 -2.16 -5.74
CA ILE A 16 8.51 -1.48 -5.74
C ILE A 16 9.65 -2.50 -5.74
N ARG A 17 9.53 -3.56 -4.95
CA ARG A 17 10.58 -4.58 -4.79
C ARG A 17 10.63 -5.57 -5.93
N GLU A 18 9.47 -5.92 -6.48
CA GLU A 18 9.27 -6.93 -7.52
C GLU A 18 8.47 -6.29 -8.66
N PRO A 19 9.05 -5.35 -9.41
CA PRO A 19 8.33 -4.64 -10.45
C PRO A 19 8.09 -5.56 -11.66
N VAL A 20 6.86 -5.55 -12.17
CA VAL A 20 6.44 -6.36 -13.33
C VAL A 20 6.01 -5.41 -14.46
N PRO A 21 6.41 -5.67 -15.72
CA PRO A 21 5.89 -4.91 -16.85
C PRO A 21 4.46 -5.34 -17.18
N GLU A 22 3.57 -4.37 -17.39
CA GLU A 22 2.20 -4.61 -17.86
C GLU A 22 1.99 -3.85 -19.18
N ILE A 23 1.20 -4.42 -20.09
CA ILE A 23 0.93 -3.82 -21.39
C ILE A 23 -0.43 -3.10 -21.35
N PHE A 24 -0.43 -1.82 -21.68
CA PHE A 24 -1.61 -0.98 -21.79
C PHE A 24 -1.82 -0.56 -23.25
N THR A 25 -3.07 -0.42 -23.68
CA THR A 25 -3.40 0.16 -24.98
C THR A 25 -3.47 1.67 -24.85
N CYS A 26 -2.75 2.40 -25.71
CA CYS A 26 -2.81 3.85 -25.75
C CYS A 26 -4.21 4.32 -26.17
N PRO A 27 -4.96 5.07 -25.33
CA PRO A 27 -6.32 5.50 -25.66
C PRO A 27 -6.37 6.51 -26.84
N ASN A 28 -5.22 7.07 -27.22
CA ASN A 28 -5.14 8.04 -28.30
C ASN A 28 -4.84 7.44 -29.68
N CYS A 29 -4.02 6.39 -29.74
CA CYS A 29 -3.52 5.86 -31.01
C CYS A 29 -3.60 4.34 -31.13
N GLY A 30 -4.03 3.63 -30.08
CA GLY A 30 -4.15 2.18 -30.07
C GLY A 30 -2.84 1.40 -29.95
N ALA A 31 -1.68 2.07 -29.94
CA ALA A 31 -0.39 1.40 -29.77
C ALA A 31 -0.25 0.79 -28.36
N GLU A 32 0.50 -0.32 -28.28
CA GLU A 32 0.87 -0.93 -27.01
C GLU A 32 1.90 -0.06 -26.28
N VAL A 33 1.66 0.15 -24.99
CA VAL A 33 2.53 0.91 -24.08
C VAL A 33 2.77 0.04 -22.87
N GLU A 34 4.01 -0.40 -22.71
CA GLU A 34 4.46 -1.07 -21.48
C GLU A 34 4.47 -0.03 -20.35
N ILE A 35 3.93 -0.35 -19.17
CA ILE A 35 4.03 0.46 -17.95
C ILE A 35 4.40 -0.49 -16.81
N TRP A 36 5.45 -0.18 -16.05
CA TRP A 36 5.86 -1.03 -14.92
C TRP A 36 4.96 -0.83 -13.70
N THR A 37 4.80 -1.85 -12.84
CA THR A 37 3.94 -1.79 -11.65
C THR A 37 4.27 -0.68 -10.64
N HIS A 38 5.51 -0.19 -10.65
CA HIS A 38 5.95 0.94 -9.82
C HIS A 38 5.83 2.29 -10.53
N GLU A 39 5.52 2.30 -11.82
CA GLU A 39 5.30 3.49 -12.61
C GLU A 39 3.81 3.85 -12.63
N HIS A 40 3.52 5.15 -12.65
CA HIS A 40 2.15 5.65 -12.67
C HIS A 40 1.68 6.06 -14.06
N MET A 41 2.64 6.40 -14.92
CA MET A 41 2.37 6.90 -16.25
C MET A 41 3.58 6.66 -17.14
N ARG A 42 3.34 6.55 -18.44
CA ARG A 42 4.39 6.48 -19.44
C ARG A 42 4.00 7.22 -20.70
N ARG A 43 4.97 7.81 -21.38
CA ARG A 43 4.73 8.42 -22.70
C ARG A 43 4.63 7.33 -23.75
N CYS A 44 3.59 7.39 -24.57
CA CYS A 44 3.43 6.51 -25.71
C CYS A 44 4.51 6.82 -26.75
N SER A 45 5.34 5.84 -27.11
CA SER A 45 6.39 6.00 -28.11
C SER A 45 5.87 6.30 -29.52
N SER A 46 4.63 5.87 -29.82
CA SER A 46 4.00 6.11 -31.14
C SER A 46 3.45 7.53 -31.33
N CYS A 47 2.71 8.08 -30.36
CA CYS A 47 2.03 9.38 -30.52
C CYS A 47 2.45 10.47 -29.52
N GLY A 48 3.35 10.16 -28.58
CA GLY A 48 3.88 11.11 -27.59
C GLY A 48 2.96 11.46 -26.42
N LYS A 49 1.69 11.05 -26.44
CA LYS A 49 0.76 11.30 -25.33
C LYS A 49 1.07 10.43 -24.12
N THR A 50 0.84 10.98 -22.93
CA THR A 50 0.99 10.25 -21.66
C THR A 50 -0.19 9.31 -21.45
N VAL A 51 0.12 8.02 -21.29
CA VAL A 51 -0.82 7.01 -20.82
C VAL A 51 -0.67 6.90 -19.31
N ILE A 52 -1.77 7.08 -18.59
CA ILE A 52 -1.83 7.03 -17.13
C ILE A 52 -2.46 5.71 -16.73
N ARG A 53 -1.82 5.00 -15.80
CA ARG A 53 -2.39 3.80 -15.19
C ARG A 53 -3.45 4.23 -14.17
N GLU A 54 -4.65 3.65 -14.25
CA GLU A 54 -5.64 3.78 -13.18
C GLU A 54 -5.13 3.03 -11.95
N LEU A 55 -4.55 3.78 -11.01
CA LEU A 55 -3.95 3.19 -9.83
C LEU A 55 -4.95 3.22 -8.68
N ASN A 56 -5.14 2.07 -8.07
CA ASN A 56 -5.65 1.96 -6.70
C ASN A 56 -4.50 2.18 -5.69
N THR A 57 -3.64 3.18 -5.93
CA THR A 57 -2.30 3.34 -5.34
C THR A 57 -2.26 3.54 -3.84
N ALA A 58 -3.41 3.84 -3.23
CA ALA A 58 -3.49 4.14 -1.81
C ALA A 58 -3.96 2.96 -0.95
N TRP A 59 -4.10 1.74 -1.48
CA TRP A 59 -4.64 0.62 -0.70
C TRP A 59 -3.89 0.44 0.63
N CYS A 60 -2.55 0.37 0.62
CA CYS A 60 -1.79 0.22 1.87
C CYS A 60 -1.82 1.48 2.75
N ILE A 61 -1.92 2.67 2.15
CA ILE A 61 -1.94 3.96 2.85
C ILE A 61 -3.23 4.10 3.67
N GLN A 62 -4.32 3.49 3.21
CA GLN A 62 -5.62 3.53 3.87
C GLN A 62 -5.63 2.89 5.26
N TRP A 63 -4.85 1.81 5.46
CA TRP A 63 -4.88 1.02 6.70
C TRP A 63 -3.53 0.94 7.43
N CYS A 64 -2.41 1.25 6.77
CA CYS A 64 -1.09 1.12 7.38
C CYS A 64 -0.86 2.22 8.44
N PRO A 65 -0.48 1.86 9.68
CA PRO A 65 -0.23 2.84 10.74
C PRO A 65 0.98 3.72 10.43
N TYR A 66 2.00 3.17 9.76
CA TYR A 66 3.22 3.88 9.37
C TYR A 66 3.11 4.61 8.02
N ALA A 67 1.90 4.75 7.47
CA ALA A 67 1.71 5.31 6.15
C ALA A 67 2.20 6.76 6.05
N LYS A 68 1.99 7.57 7.11
CA LYS A 68 2.38 8.99 7.15
C LYS A 68 3.89 9.16 7.11
N GLU A 69 4.62 8.32 7.83
CA GLU A 69 6.08 8.29 7.83
C GLU A 69 6.63 7.70 6.53
N CYS A 70 5.94 6.72 5.94
CA CYS A 70 6.36 6.07 4.71
C CYS A 70 6.37 6.99 3.49
N ILE A 71 5.34 7.82 3.32
CA ILE A 71 5.20 8.70 2.13
C ILE A 71 5.52 10.16 2.41
N GLY A 72 5.71 10.52 3.69
CA GLY A 72 5.92 11.89 4.14
C GLY A 72 4.61 12.63 4.43
N ILE A 73 4.71 13.60 5.34
CA ILE A 73 3.58 14.37 5.88
C ILE A 73 2.88 15.15 4.76
N GLU A 74 3.64 15.81 3.90
CA GLU A 74 3.12 16.63 2.79
C GLU A 74 2.22 15.80 1.87
N LYS A 75 2.71 14.64 1.44
CA LYS A 75 1.96 13.78 0.52
C LYS A 75 0.75 13.15 1.18
N TYR A 76 0.88 12.77 2.46
CA TYR A 76 -0.22 12.24 3.24
C TYR A 76 -1.37 13.25 3.37
N ASP A 77 -1.05 14.51 3.64
CA ASP A 77 -2.03 15.59 3.77
C ASP A 77 -2.70 15.95 2.43
N GLU A 78 -1.96 15.89 1.31
CA GLU A 78 -2.54 16.03 -0.04
C GLU A 78 -3.62 14.96 -0.29
N LEU A 79 -3.34 13.70 0.05
CA LEU A 79 -4.27 12.59 -0.17
C LEU A 79 -5.52 12.69 0.71
N LEU A 80 -5.37 13.18 1.95
CA LEU A 80 -6.51 13.47 2.83
C LEU A 80 -7.40 14.57 2.25
N LYS A 81 -6.80 15.68 1.83
CA LYS A 81 -7.53 16.82 1.22
C LYS A 81 -8.24 16.43 -0.07
N ALA A 82 -7.62 15.55 -0.86
CA ALA A 82 -8.21 15.01 -2.07
C ALA A 82 -9.31 13.94 -1.81
N GLY A 83 -9.56 13.56 -0.55
CA GLY A 83 -10.53 12.52 -0.18
C GLY A 83 -10.14 11.11 -0.62
N VAL A 84 -8.88 10.91 -1.02
CA VAL A 84 -8.35 9.62 -1.49
C VAL A 84 -8.13 8.66 -0.31
N ILE A 85 -7.86 9.20 0.89
CA ILE A 85 -7.74 8.45 2.14
C ILE A 85 -8.60 9.10 3.23
N SER A 86 -9.04 8.31 4.20
CA SER A 86 -9.85 8.81 5.32
C SER A 86 -9.06 8.75 6.63
N GLU A 87 -9.31 9.69 7.52
CA GLU A 87 -8.62 9.79 8.82
C GLU A 87 -9.11 8.78 9.87
N LYS A 88 -9.91 7.77 9.47
CA LYS A 88 -10.45 6.73 10.35
C LYS A 88 -9.35 5.79 10.85
N ARG A 89 -8.51 6.28 11.76
CA ARG A 89 -7.46 5.55 12.48
C ARG A 89 -7.62 5.66 13.99
N LYS A 90 -8.86 5.71 14.48
CA LYS A 90 -9.18 5.55 15.90
C LYS A 90 -10.30 4.54 16.07
N GLU A 91 -10.09 3.33 15.61
CA GLU A 91 -10.70 2.20 16.27
C GLU A 91 -9.54 1.33 16.72
N GLU A 92 -9.45 1.21 18.05
CA GLU A 92 -8.55 0.33 18.78
C GLU A 92 -8.31 -0.95 17.97
N ILE A 93 -7.05 -1.36 17.80
CA ILE A 93 -6.78 -2.73 17.41
C ILE A 93 -7.37 -3.56 18.56
N GLN A 94 -8.60 -4.04 18.40
CA GLN A 94 -9.27 -4.87 19.38
C GLN A 94 -8.55 -6.22 19.33
N ILE A 95 -7.42 -6.32 20.03
CA ILE A 95 -6.65 -7.56 20.12
C ILE A 95 -7.63 -8.61 20.63
N PRO A 96 -7.92 -9.68 19.86
CA PRO A 96 -8.86 -10.69 20.28
C PRO A 96 -8.47 -11.21 21.66
N GLN A 97 -9.45 -11.47 22.53
CA GLN A 97 -9.19 -11.84 23.93
C GLN A 97 -8.24 -13.06 24.04
N LYS A 98 -8.42 -14.04 23.15
CA LYS A 98 -7.56 -15.22 23.03
C LYS A 98 -6.09 -14.89 22.71
N LEU A 99 -5.84 -13.81 21.96
CA LEU A 99 -4.49 -13.34 21.65
C LEU A 99 -3.89 -12.53 22.80
N LYS A 100 -4.71 -11.75 23.54
CA LYS A 100 -4.28 -11.08 24.78
C LYS A 100 -3.87 -12.10 25.85
N GLU A 101 -4.64 -13.18 26.01
CA GLU A 101 -4.33 -14.29 26.92
C GLU A 101 -2.98 -14.90 26.57
N PHE A 102 -2.77 -15.24 25.29
CA PHE A 102 -1.49 -15.76 24.80
C PHE A 102 -0.31 -14.79 25.06
N MET A 103 -0.49 -13.49 24.80
CA MET A 103 0.55 -12.49 25.06
C MET A 103 0.92 -12.42 26.54
N ARG A 104 -0.05 -12.51 27.46
CA ARG A 104 0.20 -12.54 28.92
C ARG A 104 0.95 -13.79 29.35
N GLU A 105 0.56 -14.96 28.84
CA GLU A 105 1.23 -16.23 29.14
C GLU A 105 2.70 -16.22 28.68
N CYS A 106 2.97 -15.59 27.54
CA CYS A 106 4.32 -15.46 27.00
C CYS A 106 5.10 -14.25 27.54
N ASN A 107 4.56 -13.50 28.50
CA ASN A 107 5.15 -12.27 29.06
C ASN A 107 5.52 -11.21 27.99
N ILE A 108 4.70 -11.11 26.94
CA ILE A 108 4.83 -10.15 25.84
C ILE A 108 4.01 -8.90 26.20
N PRO A 109 4.58 -7.69 26.14
CA PRO A 109 3.84 -6.46 26.44
C PRO A 109 2.71 -6.22 25.42
N ILE A 110 1.50 -5.93 25.93
CA ILE A 110 0.31 -5.68 25.11
C ILE A 110 0.28 -4.19 24.75
N PRO A 111 0.29 -3.81 23.45
CA PRO A 111 0.18 -2.41 23.06
C PRO A 111 -1.13 -1.79 23.53
N GLY A 112 -1.05 -0.69 24.29
CA GLY A 112 -2.22 0.06 24.80
C GLY A 112 -2.68 -0.31 26.22
N ASP A 113 -2.13 -1.37 26.81
CA ASP A 113 -2.21 -1.57 28.26
C ASP A 113 -1.01 -0.83 28.88
N GLU A 114 -1.23 0.31 29.57
CA GLU A 114 -0.16 0.98 30.31
C GLU A 114 0.42 0.05 31.40
N VAL A 115 1.75 0.09 31.57
CA VAL A 115 2.54 -0.75 32.50
C VAL A 115 2.11 -0.53 33.95
#